data_AF-A0A1Q8AW86-F1
#
_entry.id   AF-A0A1Q8AW86-F1
#
_cell.length_a   1.000
_cell.length_b   1.000
_cell.length_c   1.000
_cell.angle_alpha   90.00
_cell.angle_beta   90.00
_cell.angle_gamma   90.00
#
_symmetry.space_group_name_H-M   'P 1'
#
loop_
_entity.id
_entity.type
_entity.pdbx_description
1 polymer ?
#
loop_
_entity_poly.entity_id
_entity_poly.type
_entity_poly.pdbx_seq_one_letter_code
_entity_poly.pdbx_strand_id
1 'polypeptide(L)'
;MHDNIVSVGVVAPFDYLFKNRAGYEETYREEVDRCSAVKERIASATRVTGYFATKDYSYRATKVAGDGWVMIGDAWGFLDPLYSSGVLLALRSGEMAADAIVEGFAKDDTSAAQLGKWGPVFNQGVDRMRRLVCEYYDGFSFGNFVRHYPGLQGTITDLLIGDLFTDRVDTVWQPMESLYPPGKTPIPSWNAGTPQDAAPQKANELVLPDGRKP
;
A
#
# COMPACT_ATOMS: atom_id res chain seq x y z
N MET A 1 -22.56 9.07 1.85
CA MET A 1 -21.83 9.36 3.09
C MET A 1 -22.65 8.83 4.25
N HIS A 2 -22.06 8.06 5.15
CA HIS A 2 -22.70 7.75 6.42
C HIS A 2 -22.58 9.01 7.30
N ASP A 3 -23.70 9.51 7.82
CA ASP A 3 -23.78 10.65 8.74
C ASP A 3 -23.15 11.98 8.25
N ASN A 4 -23.05 12.20 6.93
CA ASN A 4 -22.38 13.37 6.35
C ASN A 4 -20.91 13.56 6.82
N ILE A 5 -20.21 12.45 7.11
CA ILE A 5 -18.80 12.47 7.51
C ILE A 5 -17.90 12.10 6.33
N VAL A 6 -16.73 12.76 6.25
CA VAL A 6 -15.66 12.47 5.30
C VAL A 6 -14.33 12.35 6.04
N SER A 7 -13.51 11.35 5.66
CA SER A 7 -12.12 11.24 6.11
C SER A 7 -11.21 12.00 5.15
N VAL A 8 -10.34 12.85 5.68
CA VAL A 8 -9.38 13.63 4.90
C VAL A 8 -8.00 13.47 5.55
N GLY A 9 -7.02 13.08 4.75
CA GLY A 9 -5.65 12.83 5.20
C GLY A 9 -4.64 13.39 4.23
N VAL A 10 -3.43 13.63 4.74
CA VAL A 10 -2.28 14.08 3.96
C VAL A 10 -1.22 12.98 3.99
N VAL A 11 -0.74 12.60 2.81
CA VAL A 11 0.31 11.58 2.63
C VAL A 11 1.46 12.24 1.88
N ALA A 12 2.65 12.24 2.49
CA ALA A 12 3.87 12.82 1.93
C ALA A 12 5.10 12.24 2.66
N PRO A 13 6.33 12.47 2.15
CA PRO A 13 7.55 11.94 2.76
C PRO A 13 7.69 12.29 4.25
N PHE A 14 8.25 11.37 5.04
CA PHE A 14 8.38 11.52 6.50
C PHE A 14 9.03 12.85 6.91
N ASP A 15 10.19 13.16 6.33
CA ASP A 15 10.96 14.36 6.66
C ASP A 15 10.15 15.63 6.41
N TYR A 16 9.32 15.63 5.36
CA TYR A 16 8.49 16.76 5.00
C TYR A 16 7.33 16.98 5.97
N LEU A 17 6.69 15.91 6.45
CA LEU A 17 5.53 15.99 7.36
C LEU A 17 5.90 16.09 8.84
N PHE A 18 7.06 15.59 9.26
CA PHE A 18 7.34 15.39 10.68
C PHE A 18 8.60 16.09 11.21
N LYS A 19 9.62 16.36 10.37
CA LYS A 19 10.83 17.04 10.86
C LYS A 19 10.61 18.55 10.95
N ASN A 20 11.01 19.15 12.07
CA ASN A 20 10.95 20.60 12.33
C ASN A 20 9.55 21.22 12.18
N ARG A 21 8.48 20.44 12.44
CA ARG A 21 7.10 20.93 12.46
C ARG A 21 6.61 21.15 13.89
N ALA A 22 5.70 22.10 14.07
CA ALA A 22 5.19 22.50 15.38
C ALA A 22 4.12 21.55 15.97
N GLY A 23 3.46 20.73 15.14
CA GLY A 23 2.49 19.72 15.58
C GLY A 23 1.54 19.28 14.45
N TYR A 24 0.82 18.17 14.65
CA TYR A 24 -0.01 17.54 13.60
C TYR A 24 -1.15 18.44 13.10
N GLU A 25 -1.77 19.23 13.99
CA GLU A 25 -2.83 20.17 13.61
C GLU A 25 -2.32 21.25 12.67
N GLU A 26 -1.21 21.89 13.03
CA GLU A 26 -0.62 22.96 12.24
C GLU A 26 -0.11 22.41 10.90
N THR A 27 0.57 21.28 10.90
CA THR A 27 0.99 20.61 9.67
C THR A 27 -0.20 20.31 8.76
N TYR A 28 -1.28 19.69 9.27
CA TYR A 28 -2.46 19.44 8.45
C TYR A 28 -3.06 20.73 7.86
N ARG A 29 -3.17 21.80 8.67
CA ARG A 29 -3.71 23.08 8.20
C ARG A 29 -2.85 23.67 7.08
N GLU A 30 -1.53 23.67 7.24
CA GLU A 30 -0.59 24.15 6.23
C GLU A 30 -0.71 23.38 4.91
N GLU A 31 -0.86 22.05 4.97
CA GLU A 31 -1.01 21.22 3.78
C GLU A 31 -2.38 21.37 3.11
N VAL A 32 -3.46 21.56 3.90
CA VAL A 32 -4.78 21.95 3.36
C VAL A 32 -4.71 23.31 2.68
N ASP A 33 -4.02 24.28 3.27
CA ASP A 33 -3.87 25.62 2.70
C ASP A 33 -3.12 25.62 1.37
N ARG A 34 -2.24 24.63 1.14
CA ARG A 34 -1.56 24.41 -0.14
C ARG A 34 -2.45 23.78 -1.21
N CYS A 35 -3.58 23.19 -0.84
CA CYS A 35 -4.50 22.54 -1.76
C CYS A 35 -5.85 23.28 -1.84
N SER A 36 -5.93 24.30 -2.70
CA SER A 36 -7.13 25.15 -2.84
C SER A 36 -8.42 24.34 -3.04
N ALA A 37 -8.39 23.31 -3.89
CA ALA A 37 -9.54 22.46 -4.15
C ALA A 37 -10.05 21.71 -2.90
N VAL A 38 -9.14 21.23 -2.05
CA VAL A 38 -9.51 20.57 -0.79
C VAL A 38 -10.01 21.60 0.21
N LYS A 39 -9.30 22.73 0.37
CA LYS A 39 -9.67 23.83 1.26
C LYS A 39 -11.09 24.32 0.99
N GLU A 40 -11.44 24.55 -0.28
CA GLU A 40 -12.78 24.96 -0.70
C GLU A 40 -13.84 23.90 -0.37
N ARG A 41 -13.55 22.62 -0.62
CA ARG A 41 -14.50 21.51 -0.38
C ARG A 41 -14.80 21.28 1.09
N ILE A 42 -13.86 21.58 1.99
CA ILE A 42 -14.02 21.37 3.43
C ILE A 42 -14.32 22.67 4.20
N ALA A 43 -14.49 23.80 3.52
CA ALA A 43 -14.64 25.12 4.16
C ALA A 43 -15.85 25.22 5.13
N SER A 44 -16.92 24.48 4.85
CA SER A 44 -18.12 24.40 5.71
C SER A 44 -18.14 23.17 6.62
N ALA A 45 -17.12 22.32 6.57
CA ALA A 45 -17.04 21.11 7.37
C ALA A 45 -16.65 21.45 8.82
N THR A 46 -17.23 20.73 9.77
CA THR A 46 -16.79 20.75 11.16
C THR A 46 -15.97 19.50 11.42
N ARG A 47 -14.78 19.67 12.00
CA ARG A 47 -13.93 18.55 12.41
C ARG A 47 -14.58 17.81 13.59
N VAL A 48 -14.75 16.50 13.47
CA VAL A 48 -15.46 15.65 14.46
C VAL A 48 -14.54 14.70 15.24
N THR A 49 -13.24 14.69 14.93
CA THR A 49 -12.19 13.90 15.59
C THR A 49 -10.93 14.75 15.79
N GLY A 50 -9.96 14.27 16.55
CA GLY A 50 -8.62 14.88 16.57
C GLY A 50 -7.80 14.55 15.32
N TYR A 51 -6.50 14.85 15.39
CA TYR A 51 -5.52 14.52 14.36
C TYR A 51 -4.85 13.18 14.62
N PHE A 52 -4.92 12.29 13.64
CA PHE A 52 -4.24 11.01 13.65
C PHE A 52 -2.95 11.13 12.83
N ALA A 53 -1.89 10.48 13.30
CA ALA A 53 -0.63 10.42 12.56
C ALA A 53 -0.10 8.98 12.57
N THR A 54 0.30 8.52 11.38
CA THR A 54 0.98 7.24 11.16
C THR A 54 2.32 7.50 10.50
N LYS A 55 3.39 7.01 11.12
CA LYS A 55 4.77 7.15 10.62
C LYS A 55 5.26 5.83 10.02
N ASP A 56 6.14 5.91 9.03
CA ASP A 56 7.01 4.81 8.58
C ASP A 56 6.31 3.48 8.21
N TYR A 57 5.18 3.58 7.50
CA TYR A 57 4.25 2.47 7.31
C TYR A 57 4.69 1.39 6.30
N SER A 58 5.65 1.62 5.40
CA SER A 58 6.05 0.59 4.42
C SER A 58 7.01 -0.43 5.03
N TYR A 59 6.59 -1.69 5.09
CA TYR A 59 7.40 -2.81 5.61
C TYR A 59 6.93 -4.17 5.08
N ARG A 60 7.77 -5.18 5.26
CA ARG A 60 7.45 -6.58 4.97
C ARG A 60 8.22 -7.49 5.93
N ALA A 61 7.55 -8.49 6.47
CA ALA A 61 8.17 -9.54 7.25
C ALA A 61 9.06 -10.43 6.37
N THR A 62 10.13 -10.95 6.95
CA THR A 62 11.06 -11.86 6.24
C THR A 62 10.51 -13.28 6.09
N LYS A 63 9.51 -13.64 6.89
CA LYS A 63 8.82 -14.92 6.86
C LYS A 63 7.32 -14.65 6.82
N VAL A 64 6.56 -15.48 6.11
CA VAL A 64 5.09 -15.44 6.12
C VAL A 64 4.49 -16.40 7.15
N ALA A 65 5.24 -17.45 7.50
CA ALA A 65 4.84 -18.48 8.44
C ALA A 65 6.06 -19.04 9.18
N GLY A 66 5.77 -19.73 10.28
CA GLY A 66 6.68 -20.59 11.02
C GLY A 66 5.90 -21.77 11.58
N ASP A 67 6.56 -22.66 12.32
CA ASP A 67 5.89 -23.84 12.85
C ASP A 67 4.78 -23.40 13.83
N GLY A 68 3.53 -23.77 13.50
CA GLY A 68 2.34 -23.44 14.25
C GLY A 68 1.82 -21.99 14.10
N TRP A 69 2.38 -21.17 13.20
CA TRP A 69 1.89 -19.79 13.01
C TRP A 69 1.98 -19.29 11.56
N VAL A 70 1.11 -18.34 11.21
CA VAL A 70 1.08 -17.66 9.91
C VAL A 70 0.70 -16.19 10.09
N MET A 71 1.24 -15.29 9.27
CA MET A 71 0.92 -13.86 9.25
C MET A 71 0.08 -13.50 8.03
N ILE A 72 -0.92 -12.64 8.22
CA ILE A 72 -1.83 -12.15 7.17
C ILE A 72 -2.01 -10.63 7.28
N GLY A 73 -2.42 -10.01 6.18
CA GLY A 73 -2.60 -8.56 6.07
C GLY A 73 -1.38 -7.78 6.54
N ASP A 74 -1.62 -6.70 7.26
CA ASP A 74 -0.58 -5.80 7.76
C ASP A 74 0.41 -6.49 8.72
N ALA A 75 0.07 -7.63 9.34
CA ALA A 75 1.05 -8.37 10.13
C ALA A 75 2.19 -8.93 9.26
N TRP A 76 1.90 -9.23 7.99
CA TRP A 76 2.90 -9.66 7.02
C TRP A 76 3.59 -8.48 6.33
N GLY A 77 2.87 -7.44 5.94
CA GLY A 77 3.46 -6.28 5.28
C GLY A 77 2.46 -5.24 4.85
N PHE A 78 2.95 -4.01 4.67
CA PHE A 78 2.18 -2.85 4.24
C PHE A 78 2.96 -2.07 3.17
N LEU A 79 2.25 -1.52 2.18
CA LEU A 79 2.82 -0.82 1.03
C LEU A 79 2.71 0.69 1.20
N ASP A 80 1.62 1.24 0.68
CA ASP A 80 1.29 2.65 0.64
C ASP A 80 -0.23 2.78 0.44
N PRO A 81 -0.90 3.77 1.06
CA PRO A 81 -2.35 3.91 0.95
C PRO A 81 -2.85 4.47 -0.40
N LEU A 82 -1.96 4.90 -1.31
CA LEU A 82 -2.30 5.58 -2.57
C LEU A 82 -3.43 4.91 -3.37
N TYR A 83 -3.41 3.58 -3.47
CA TYR A 83 -4.41 2.81 -4.22
C TYR A 83 -5.37 2.02 -3.33
N SER A 84 -5.40 2.28 -2.02
CA SER A 84 -6.35 1.67 -1.08
C SER A 84 -6.38 0.12 -1.11
N SER A 85 -5.24 -0.52 -1.38
CA SER A 85 -5.14 -1.97 -1.56
C SER A 85 -5.03 -2.77 -0.25
N GLY A 86 -4.85 -2.11 0.90
CA GLY A 86 -4.61 -2.78 2.18
C GLY A 86 -5.69 -3.78 2.58
N VAL A 87 -6.97 -3.40 2.50
CA VAL A 87 -8.10 -4.29 2.86
C VAL A 87 -8.18 -5.48 1.90
N LEU A 88 -7.97 -5.26 0.60
CA LEU A 88 -7.92 -6.34 -0.39
C LEU A 88 -6.81 -7.35 -0.04
N LEU A 89 -5.61 -6.86 0.23
CA LEU A 89 -4.46 -7.71 0.56
C LEU A 89 -4.68 -8.47 1.88
N ALA A 90 -5.31 -7.83 2.88
CA ALA A 90 -5.68 -8.47 4.14
C ALA A 90 -6.70 -9.61 3.94
N LEU A 91 -7.77 -9.37 3.17
CA LEU A 91 -8.77 -10.39 2.88
C LEU A 91 -8.19 -11.55 2.06
N ARG A 92 -7.40 -11.23 1.02
CA ARG A 92 -6.82 -12.26 0.14
C ARG A 92 -5.77 -13.11 0.84
N SER A 93 -4.93 -12.52 1.68
CA SER A 93 -4.00 -13.31 2.52
C SER A 93 -4.75 -14.14 3.56
N GLY A 94 -5.82 -13.61 4.16
CA GLY A 94 -6.69 -14.35 5.08
C GLY A 94 -7.31 -15.60 4.42
N GLU A 95 -7.87 -15.45 3.22
CA GLU A 95 -8.41 -16.55 2.41
C GLU A 95 -7.34 -17.61 2.13
N MET A 96 -6.19 -17.20 1.57
CA MET A 96 -5.09 -18.12 1.24
C MET A 96 -4.51 -18.84 2.46
N ALA A 97 -4.40 -18.15 3.59
CA ALA A 97 -3.94 -18.75 4.84
C ALA A 97 -4.96 -19.73 5.40
N ALA A 98 -6.26 -19.43 5.32
CA ALA A 98 -7.31 -20.34 5.76
C ALA A 98 -7.27 -21.67 4.98
N ASP A 99 -7.11 -21.63 3.66
CA ASP A 99 -6.96 -22.83 2.84
C ASP A 99 -5.73 -23.66 3.26
N ALA A 100 -4.60 -23.00 3.50
CA ALA A 100 -3.38 -23.66 3.95
C ALA A 100 -3.50 -24.30 5.34
N ILE A 101 -4.22 -23.64 6.27
CA ILE A 101 -4.51 -24.14 7.62
C ILE A 101 -5.44 -25.35 7.58
N VAL A 102 -6.54 -25.28 6.81
CA VAL A 102 -7.50 -26.39 6.67
C VAL A 102 -6.80 -27.62 6.12
N GLU A 103 -5.97 -27.45 5.09
CA GLU A 103 -5.18 -28.53 4.54
C GLU A 103 -4.14 -29.06 5.53
N GLY A 104 -3.51 -28.18 6.32
CA GLY A 104 -2.56 -28.56 7.36
C GLY A 104 -3.19 -29.46 8.41
N PHE A 105 -4.39 -29.12 8.91
CA PHE A 105 -5.11 -29.98 9.86
C PHE A 105 -5.50 -31.33 9.26
N ALA A 106 -5.88 -31.39 7.98
CA ALA A 106 -6.21 -32.65 7.32
C ALA A 106 -4.99 -33.58 7.17
N LYS A 107 -3.78 -33.00 7.09
CA LYS A 107 -2.51 -33.72 6.94
C LYS A 107 -1.77 -33.95 8.26
N ASP A 108 -2.26 -33.41 9.37
CA ASP A 108 -1.53 -33.29 10.64
C ASP A 108 -0.16 -32.59 10.47
N ASP A 109 -0.12 -31.58 9.61
CA ASP A 109 1.09 -30.80 9.27
C ASP A 109 0.83 -29.31 9.46
N THR A 110 1.29 -28.77 10.59
CA THR A 110 1.28 -27.33 10.88
C THR A 110 2.69 -26.73 10.79
N SER A 111 3.55 -27.31 9.96
CA SER A 111 4.89 -26.78 9.72
C SER A 111 4.85 -25.44 8.99
N ALA A 112 5.94 -24.68 9.11
CA ALA A 112 6.14 -23.42 8.37
C ALA A 112 5.94 -23.59 6.86
N ALA A 113 6.36 -24.72 6.29
CA ALA A 113 6.28 -25.00 4.86
C ALA A 113 4.82 -25.15 4.41
N GLN A 114 4.01 -25.91 5.17
CA GLN A 114 2.60 -26.11 4.87
C GLN A 114 1.79 -24.82 5.08
N LEU A 115 1.98 -24.15 6.23
CA LEU A 115 1.24 -22.92 6.55
C LEU A 115 1.64 -21.73 5.67
N GLY A 116 2.88 -21.70 5.18
CA GLY A 116 3.43 -20.61 4.36
C GLY A 116 3.38 -20.84 2.85
N LYS A 117 2.86 -21.98 2.39
CA LYS A 117 2.91 -22.38 0.96
C LYS A 117 2.27 -21.39 -0.01
N TRP A 118 1.36 -20.55 0.47
CA TRP A 118 0.67 -19.52 -0.32
C TRP A 118 1.51 -18.24 -0.50
N GLY A 119 2.53 -18.03 0.34
CA GLY A 119 3.35 -16.83 0.37
C GLY A 119 3.95 -16.42 -0.98
N PRO A 120 4.54 -17.33 -1.79
CA PRO A 120 5.10 -16.97 -3.08
C PRO A 120 4.09 -16.35 -4.05
N VAL A 121 2.88 -16.90 -4.14
CA VAL A 121 1.81 -16.37 -5.00
C VAL A 121 1.33 -15.04 -4.46
N PHE A 122 1.20 -14.92 -3.14
CA PHE A 122 0.79 -13.65 -2.53
C PHE A 122 1.81 -12.54 -2.80
N ASN A 123 3.10 -12.85 -2.66
CA ASN A 123 4.20 -11.92 -2.91
C ASN A 123 4.22 -11.39 -4.34
N GLN A 124 3.87 -12.22 -5.33
CA GLN A 124 3.78 -11.78 -6.73
C GLN A 124 2.70 -10.71 -6.90
N GLY A 125 1.50 -10.93 -6.33
CA GLY A 125 0.41 -9.95 -6.39
C GLY A 125 0.76 -8.65 -5.65
N VAL A 126 1.36 -8.75 -4.47
CA VAL A 126 1.84 -7.58 -3.71
C VAL A 126 2.89 -6.80 -4.51
N ASP A 127 3.83 -7.49 -5.18
CA ASP A 127 4.90 -6.82 -5.93
C ASP A 127 4.37 -6.07 -7.15
N ARG A 128 3.30 -6.56 -7.81
CA ARG A 128 2.61 -5.82 -8.89
C ARG A 128 2.05 -4.49 -8.40
N MET A 129 1.35 -4.49 -7.26
CA MET A 129 0.83 -3.26 -6.65
C MET A 129 1.96 -2.34 -6.19
N ARG A 130 2.99 -2.88 -5.51
CA ARG A 130 4.16 -2.11 -5.09
C ARG A 130 4.84 -1.45 -6.28
N ARG A 131 5.05 -2.19 -7.38
CA ARG A 131 5.63 -1.66 -8.59
C ARG A 131 4.82 -0.48 -9.11
N LEU A 132 3.49 -0.61 -9.22
CA LEU A 132 2.65 0.50 -9.67
C LEU A 132 2.77 1.75 -8.76
N VAL A 133 2.84 1.57 -7.44
CA VAL A 133 3.08 2.65 -6.48
C VAL A 133 4.44 3.33 -6.74
N CYS A 134 5.52 2.55 -6.89
CA CYS A 134 6.84 3.09 -7.19
C CYS A 134 6.84 3.87 -8.51
N GLU A 135 6.20 3.33 -9.54
CA GLU A 135 6.10 3.99 -10.85
C GLU A 135 5.38 5.33 -10.75
N TYR A 136 4.29 5.40 -9.97
CA TYR A 136 3.57 6.65 -9.72
C TYR A 136 4.43 7.71 -9.07
N TYR A 137 5.16 7.36 -8.01
CA TYR A 137 6.08 8.29 -7.35
C TYR A 137 7.26 8.69 -8.26
N ASP A 138 7.65 7.82 -9.19
CA ASP A 138 8.63 8.10 -10.25
C ASP A 138 8.02 8.78 -11.50
N GLY A 139 6.86 9.42 -11.37
CA GLY A 139 6.28 10.29 -12.39
C GLY A 139 5.42 9.59 -13.44
N PHE A 140 5.04 8.32 -13.25
CA PHE A 140 4.11 7.64 -14.13
C PHE A 140 2.75 8.37 -14.19
N SER A 141 2.21 8.48 -15.41
CA SER A 141 0.91 9.11 -15.66
C SER A 141 -0.01 8.15 -16.39
N PHE A 142 -1.10 7.74 -15.73
CA PHE A 142 -2.15 6.91 -16.35
C PHE A 142 -2.70 7.55 -17.63
N GLY A 143 -2.93 8.86 -17.62
CA GLY A 143 -3.42 9.58 -18.79
C GLY A 143 -2.43 9.55 -19.95
N ASN A 144 -1.12 9.67 -19.68
CA ASN A 144 -0.10 9.54 -20.71
C ASN A 144 -0.03 8.09 -21.25
N PHE A 145 -0.06 7.12 -20.36
CA PHE A 145 -0.02 5.69 -20.70
C PHE A 145 -1.20 5.28 -21.58
N VAL A 146 -2.43 5.62 -21.20
CA VAL A 146 -3.64 5.28 -21.96
C VAL A 146 -3.67 5.96 -23.33
N ARG A 147 -3.09 7.16 -23.48
CA ARG A 147 -2.96 7.82 -24.79
C ARG A 147 -2.05 7.05 -25.76
N HIS A 148 -0.97 6.45 -25.26
CA HIS A 148 -0.03 5.68 -26.08
C HIS A 148 -0.48 4.22 -26.27
N TYR A 149 -1.15 3.64 -25.28
CA TYR A 149 -1.60 2.25 -25.25
C TYR A 149 -3.10 2.15 -24.90
N PRO A 150 -4.01 2.65 -25.75
CA PRO A 150 -5.44 2.66 -25.45
C PRO A 150 -6.02 1.26 -25.24
N GLY A 151 -5.47 0.24 -25.93
CA GLY A 151 -5.85 -1.16 -25.77
C GLY A 151 -5.53 -1.76 -24.39
N LEU A 152 -4.69 -1.09 -23.58
CA LEU A 152 -4.32 -1.52 -22.23
C LEU A 152 -5.06 -0.77 -21.13
N GLN A 153 -6.02 0.12 -21.46
CA GLN A 153 -6.79 0.86 -20.46
C GLN A 153 -7.52 -0.07 -19.48
N GLY A 154 -8.11 -1.17 -19.98
CA GLY A 154 -8.73 -2.18 -19.13
C GLY A 154 -7.71 -2.84 -18.21
N THR A 155 -6.60 -3.32 -18.76
CA THR A 155 -5.57 -4.01 -17.99
C THR A 155 -4.92 -3.14 -16.91
N ILE A 156 -4.62 -1.87 -17.20
CA ILE A 156 -4.07 -0.96 -16.17
C ILE A 156 -5.12 -0.60 -15.11
N THR A 157 -6.39 -0.58 -15.48
CA THR A 157 -7.50 -0.40 -14.54
C THR A 157 -7.66 -1.63 -13.65
N ASP A 158 -7.59 -2.84 -14.20
CA ASP A 158 -7.64 -4.10 -13.46
C ASP A 158 -6.53 -4.17 -12.40
N LEU A 159 -5.31 -3.79 -12.79
CA LEU A 159 -4.19 -3.66 -11.86
C LEU A 159 -4.48 -2.63 -10.75
N LEU A 160 -5.02 -1.46 -11.11
CA LEU A 160 -5.35 -0.37 -10.17
C LEU A 160 -6.43 -0.78 -9.16
N ILE A 161 -7.47 -1.50 -9.60
CA ILE A 161 -8.58 -1.93 -8.74
C ILE A 161 -8.27 -3.21 -7.96
N GLY A 162 -7.10 -3.81 -8.16
CA GLY A 162 -6.62 -4.90 -7.33
C GLY A 162 -6.76 -6.31 -7.92
N ASP A 163 -6.94 -6.46 -9.24
CA ASP A 163 -6.80 -7.76 -9.92
C ASP A 163 -5.31 -8.18 -10.01
N LEU A 164 -4.71 -8.38 -8.84
CA LEU A 164 -3.26 -8.54 -8.66
C LEU A 164 -2.80 -9.99 -8.81
N PHE A 165 -3.70 -10.96 -8.71
CA PHE A 165 -3.36 -12.38 -8.59
C PHE A 165 -3.56 -13.13 -9.91
N THR A 166 -3.29 -12.45 -11.02
CA THR A 166 -3.28 -12.97 -12.39
C THR A 166 -2.05 -12.43 -13.14
N ASP A 167 -1.49 -13.22 -14.04
CA ASP A 167 -0.39 -12.82 -14.94
C ASP A 167 -0.86 -11.91 -16.09
N ARG A 168 -2.16 -11.89 -16.39
CA ARG A 168 -2.76 -11.05 -17.43
C ARG A 168 -2.41 -9.57 -17.28
N VAL A 169 -2.29 -9.07 -16.04
CA VAL A 169 -1.95 -7.66 -15.78
C VAL A 169 -0.48 -7.34 -16.05
N ASP A 170 0.40 -8.34 -16.17
CA ASP A 170 1.83 -8.11 -16.40
C ASP A 170 2.13 -7.55 -17.79
N THR A 171 1.18 -7.61 -18.72
CA THR A 171 1.34 -7.06 -20.07
C THR A 171 1.48 -5.53 -20.07
N VAL A 172 1.21 -4.84 -18.95
CA VAL A 172 1.35 -3.37 -18.86
C VAL A 172 2.80 -2.93 -18.65
N TRP A 173 3.69 -3.82 -18.17
CA TRP A 173 5.03 -3.44 -17.73
C TRP A 173 5.96 -2.99 -18.84
N GLN A 174 6.11 -3.80 -19.89
CA GLN A 174 6.95 -3.45 -21.05
C GLN A 174 6.47 -2.17 -21.76
N PRO A 175 5.16 -1.98 -22.03
CA PRO A 175 4.62 -0.72 -22.53
C PRO A 175 4.90 0.47 -21.59
N MET A 176 4.80 0.29 -20.28
CA MET A 176 5.10 1.33 -19.30
C MET A 176 6.58 1.72 -19.34
N GLU A 177 7.47 0.73 -19.39
CA GLU A 177 8.93 0.91 -19.49
C GLU A 177 9.33 1.64 -20.78
N SER A 178 8.65 1.40 -21.90
CA SER A 178 8.95 2.11 -23.15
C SER A 178 8.61 3.61 -23.14
N LEU A 179 7.87 4.08 -22.13
CA LEU A 179 7.60 5.52 -21.92
C LEU A 179 8.56 6.17 -20.93
N TYR A 180 9.57 5.45 -20.46
CA TYR A 180 10.54 5.99 -19.52
C TYR A 180 11.38 7.12 -20.12
N PRO A 181 11.73 8.14 -19.32
CA PRO A 181 12.76 9.09 -19.71
C PRO A 181 14.12 8.39 -19.86
N PRO A 182 15.02 8.91 -20.72
CA PRO A 182 16.35 8.35 -20.89
C PRO A 182 17.09 8.17 -19.55
N GLY A 183 17.61 6.97 -19.31
CA GLY A 183 18.37 6.64 -18.10
C GLY A 183 17.56 6.10 -16.92
N LYS A 184 16.21 6.13 -16.96
CA LYS A 184 15.40 5.42 -15.95
C LYS A 184 15.48 3.91 -16.17
N THR A 185 15.74 3.17 -15.10
CA THR A 185 15.76 1.70 -15.09
C THR A 185 14.43 1.16 -14.56
N PRO A 186 14.02 -0.06 -14.97
CA PRO A 186 12.84 -0.72 -14.40
C PRO A 186 12.92 -0.82 -12.89
N ILE A 187 11.76 -0.64 -12.23
CA ILE A 187 11.65 -0.86 -10.80
C ILE A 187 11.97 -2.33 -10.51
N PRO A 188 13.00 -2.63 -9.70
CA PRO A 188 13.36 -4.01 -9.39
C PRO A 188 12.22 -4.70 -8.66
N SER A 189 12.06 -6.02 -8.86
CA SER A 189 11.11 -6.80 -8.07
C SER A 189 11.49 -6.74 -6.58
N TRP A 190 10.51 -6.93 -5.70
CA TRP A 190 10.78 -6.93 -4.26
C TRP A 190 11.89 -7.92 -3.88
N ASN A 191 11.93 -9.08 -4.54
CA ASN A 191 12.89 -10.14 -4.22
C ASN A 191 14.28 -9.92 -4.84
N ALA A 192 14.51 -8.82 -5.55
CA ALA A 192 15.81 -8.47 -6.14
C ALA A 192 16.88 -8.03 -5.11
N GLY A 193 16.58 -8.13 -3.80
CA GLY A 193 17.54 -7.85 -2.73
C GLY A 193 17.63 -6.37 -2.36
N THR A 194 16.51 -5.63 -2.39
CA THR A 194 16.45 -4.25 -1.90
C THR A 194 17.08 -4.20 -0.50
N PRO A 195 18.11 -3.35 -0.27
CA PRO A 195 18.71 -3.20 1.04
C PRO A 195 17.62 -2.89 2.06
N GLN A 196 17.58 -3.66 3.14
CA GLN A 196 16.72 -3.34 4.26
C GLN A 196 17.22 -2.01 4.83
N ASP A 197 16.38 -0.97 4.84
CA ASP A 197 16.68 0.21 5.62
C ASP A 197 16.82 -0.24 7.08
N ALA A 198 18.06 -0.25 7.56
CA ALA A 198 18.37 -0.46 8.95
C ALA A 198 17.86 0.78 9.69
N ALA A 199 16.58 0.74 10.06
CA ALA A 199 15.98 1.71 10.96
C ALA A 199 15.91 1.06 12.35
N PRO A 200 17.01 1.06 13.13
CA PRO A 200 17.05 0.46 14.46
C PRO A 200 16.06 1.12 15.45
N GLN A 201 15.45 2.24 15.06
CA GLN A 201 14.41 2.96 15.79
C GLN A 201 13.10 3.12 14.98
N LYS A 202 12.86 2.28 13.94
CA LYS A 202 11.57 2.28 13.24
C LYS A 202 10.49 1.78 14.22
N ALA A 203 9.84 2.71 14.91
CA ALA A 203 8.60 2.45 15.58
C ALA A 203 7.48 2.89 14.64
N ASN A 204 6.61 1.97 14.25
CA ASN A 204 5.32 2.33 13.65
C ASN A 204 4.52 3.06 14.73
N GLU A 205 4.69 4.37 14.80
CA GLU A 205 4.02 5.20 15.79
C GLU A 205 2.65 5.59 15.24
N LEU A 206 1.61 5.15 15.94
CA LEU A 206 0.24 5.55 15.70
C LEU A 206 -0.17 6.51 16.81
N VAL A 207 -0.39 7.76 16.45
CA VAL A 207 -0.95 8.76 17.37
C VAL A 207 -2.47 8.74 17.25
N LEU A 208 -3.12 8.39 18.36
CA LEU A 208 -4.57 8.42 18.51
C LEU A 208 -4.96 9.58 19.43
N PRO A 209 -5.69 10.58 18.93
CA PRO A 209 -6.22 11.64 19.78
C PRO A 209 -7.33 11.09 20.69
N ASP A 210 -7.57 11.77 21.80
CA ASP A 210 -8.72 11.50 22.67
C ASP A 210 -10.05 11.82 21.96
N GLY A 211 -11.14 11.17 22.41
CA GLY A 211 -12.49 11.40 21.91
C GLY A 211 -12.95 10.39 20.85
N ARG A 212 -13.76 10.86 19.89
CA ARG A 212 -14.37 10.01 18.86
C ARG A 212 -13.30 9.38 17.99
N LYS A 213 -13.35 8.05 17.88
CA LYS A 213 -12.56 7.25 16.93
C LYS A 213 -13.45 6.85 15.74
N PRO A 214 -12.91 6.81 14.52
CA PRO A 214 -13.65 6.35 13.34
C PRO A 214 -14.09 4.88 13.48
#